data_AF-A0A9X3EK45-F1
#
_entry.id   AF-A0A9X3EK45-F1
#
_cell.length_a   1.000
_cell.length_b   1.000
_cell.length_c   1.000
_cell.angle_alpha   90.00
_cell.angle_beta   90.00
_cell.angle_gamma   90.00
#
_symmetry.space_group_name_H-M   'P 1'
#
loop_
_entity.id
_entity.type
_entity.pdbx_description
1 polymer ?
#
loop_
_entity_poly.entity_id
_entity_poly.type
_entity_poly.pdbx_seq_one_letter_code
_entity_poly.pdbx_strand_id
1 'polypeptide(L)'
;MRFMMMMKADRSYEEGVPPSPALVEEMGKFIEETMRAGVLLDTGGLAPTAMGTKIRAADGKLTVTDGPFTEAKEIIGGFAIVQTRTREEAVELGRRFMQLHTRVLGDAYTGECEIRQMFGPGDVRSPTPLIHQPPTFQETCHADLVRQERARAGVILSALPVLFLLADAVGKFIQPEPVVTASAALGFPPDTLFALGTLEAACALLFAIPRTAVLGAVLLTGYLGGATAVHVVHGSSFAFTIVFGVIVWLGMLLRDDRLLALFPLRHPRAV
;
A
#
# COMPACT_ATOMS: atom_id res chain seq x y z
N MET A 1 -10.65 -6.70 4.43
CA MET A 1 -11.05 -8.12 4.53
C MET A 1 -11.71 -8.55 3.22
N ARG A 2 -11.64 -9.82 2.87
CA ARG A 2 -12.36 -10.35 1.71
C ARG A 2 -13.61 -11.09 2.18
N PHE A 3 -14.71 -10.87 1.48
CA PHE A 3 -15.96 -11.58 1.70
C PHE A 3 -16.40 -12.21 0.39
N MET A 4 -16.92 -13.42 0.50
CA MET A 4 -17.64 -14.08 -0.59
C MET A 4 -19.13 -13.87 -0.33
N MET A 5 -19.77 -13.23 -1.30
CA MET A 5 -21.21 -13.14 -1.40
C MET A 5 -21.69 -14.24 -2.33
N MET A 6 -22.68 -15.01 -1.91
CA MET A 6 -23.21 -16.15 -2.66
C MET A 6 -24.72 -15.94 -2.82
N MET A 7 -25.18 -15.95 -4.07
CA MET A 7 -26.59 -15.82 -4.40
C MET A 7 -27.22 -17.21 -4.46
N LYS A 8 -28.29 -17.45 -3.72
CA LYS A 8 -29.06 -18.68 -3.87
C LYS A 8 -29.77 -18.66 -5.23
N ALA A 9 -29.64 -19.74 -5.99
CA ALA A 9 -30.37 -19.94 -7.24
C ALA A 9 -31.84 -20.19 -6.93
N ASP A 10 -32.73 -19.53 -7.67
CA ASP A 10 -34.14 -19.92 -7.70
C ASP A 10 -34.38 -20.97 -8.79
N ARG A 11 -35.63 -21.44 -8.87
CA ARG A 11 -36.02 -22.43 -9.87
C ARG A 11 -35.84 -21.94 -11.30
N SER A 12 -36.15 -20.67 -11.56
CA SER A 12 -36.03 -20.04 -12.88
C SER A 12 -34.58 -20.04 -13.36
N TYR A 13 -33.64 -19.78 -12.45
CA TYR A 13 -32.21 -19.81 -12.69
C TYR A 13 -31.74 -21.22 -13.08
N GLU A 14 -32.16 -22.25 -12.34
CA GLU A 14 -31.82 -23.65 -12.64
C GLU A 14 -32.47 -24.17 -13.93
N GLU A 15 -33.61 -23.60 -14.33
CA GLU A 15 -34.23 -23.86 -15.64
C GLU A 15 -33.53 -23.13 -16.80
N GLY A 16 -32.49 -22.33 -16.50
CA GLY A 16 -31.70 -21.60 -17.49
C GLY A 16 -32.42 -20.41 -18.11
N VAL A 17 -33.47 -19.90 -17.44
CA VAL A 17 -34.19 -18.71 -17.91
C VAL A 17 -33.26 -17.50 -17.81
N PRO A 18 -33.03 -16.77 -18.91
CA PRO A 18 -32.13 -15.63 -18.90
C PRO A 18 -32.70 -14.49 -18.04
N PRO A 19 -31.84 -13.70 -17.39
CA PRO A 19 -32.28 -12.52 -16.66
C PRO A 19 -32.90 -11.48 -17.59
N SER A 20 -33.80 -10.65 -17.05
CA SER A 20 -34.43 -9.58 -17.82
C SER A 20 -33.39 -8.56 -18.32
N PRO A 21 -33.55 -7.97 -19.51
CA PRO A 21 -32.61 -6.98 -20.04
C PRO A 21 -32.38 -5.79 -19.10
N ALA A 22 -33.44 -5.32 -18.43
CA ALA A 22 -33.36 -4.25 -17.45
C ALA A 22 -32.48 -4.62 -16.24
N LEU A 23 -32.57 -5.87 -15.77
CA LEU A 23 -31.71 -6.35 -14.70
C LEU A 23 -30.26 -6.43 -15.16
N VAL A 24 -30.01 -6.96 -16.35
CA VAL A 24 -28.66 -7.04 -16.93
C VAL A 24 -28.02 -5.66 -17.04
N GLU A 25 -28.76 -4.65 -17.51
CA GLU A 25 -28.26 -3.29 -17.65
C GLU A 25 -27.90 -2.66 -16.29
N GLU A 26 -28.81 -2.70 -15.32
CA GLU A 26 -28.58 -2.12 -13.99
C GLU A 26 -27.49 -2.88 -13.23
N MET A 27 -27.44 -4.21 -13.36
CA MET A 27 -26.35 -5.03 -12.85
C MET A 27 -25.02 -4.68 -13.49
N GLY A 28 -24.99 -4.44 -14.81
CA GLY A 28 -23.79 -3.99 -15.52
C GLY A 28 -23.25 -2.69 -14.95
N LYS A 29 -24.12 -1.69 -14.73
CA LYS A 29 -23.74 -0.41 -14.09
C LYS A 29 -23.22 -0.62 -12.67
N PHE A 30 -23.89 -1.44 -11.87
CA PHE A 30 -23.48 -1.73 -10.50
C PHE A 30 -22.13 -2.47 -10.43
N ILE A 31 -21.93 -3.47 -11.29
CA ILE A 31 -20.66 -4.21 -11.42
C ILE A 31 -19.56 -3.25 -11.85
N GLU A 32 -19.79 -2.43 -12.88
CA GLU A 32 -18.79 -1.47 -13.36
C GLU A 32 -18.43 -0.45 -12.27
N GLU A 33 -19.41 0.13 -11.58
CA GLU A 33 -19.20 1.05 -10.46
C GLU A 33 -18.38 0.39 -9.35
N THR A 34 -18.76 -0.82 -8.93
CA THR A 34 -18.15 -1.49 -7.77
C THR A 34 -16.79 -2.11 -8.08
N MET A 35 -16.57 -2.59 -9.32
CA MET A 35 -15.24 -3.01 -9.78
C MET A 35 -14.32 -1.79 -9.93
N ARG A 36 -14.80 -0.70 -10.52
CA ARG A 36 -14.03 0.56 -10.63
C ARG A 36 -13.67 1.13 -9.27
N ALA A 37 -14.56 0.98 -8.29
CA ALA A 37 -14.32 1.35 -6.89
C ALA A 37 -13.37 0.39 -6.15
N GLY A 38 -12.93 -0.72 -6.78
CA GLY A 38 -12.06 -1.74 -6.18
C GLY A 38 -12.73 -2.55 -5.06
N VAL A 39 -14.05 -2.41 -4.90
CA VAL A 39 -14.83 -3.13 -3.89
C VAL A 39 -15.18 -4.52 -4.39
N LEU A 40 -15.59 -4.65 -5.65
CA LEU A 40 -15.84 -5.92 -6.30
C LEU A 40 -14.56 -6.41 -6.98
N LEU A 41 -14.00 -7.51 -6.49
CA LEU A 41 -12.76 -8.10 -7.05
C LEU A 41 -13.06 -9.03 -8.22
N ASP A 42 -14.13 -9.81 -8.09
CA ASP A 42 -14.57 -10.77 -9.08
C ASP A 42 -16.06 -11.09 -8.88
N THR A 43 -16.76 -11.47 -9.94
CA THR A 43 -18.18 -11.83 -9.89
C THR A 43 -18.56 -12.72 -11.06
N GLY A 44 -19.54 -13.61 -10.85
CA GLY A 44 -20.05 -14.43 -11.94
C GLY A 44 -21.31 -15.20 -11.57
N GLY A 45 -22.15 -15.45 -12.57
CA GLY A 45 -23.18 -16.48 -12.50
C GLY A 45 -22.55 -17.86 -12.68
N LEU A 46 -23.00 -18.83 -11.91
CA LEU A 46 -22.65 -20.23 -12.06
C LEU A 46 -23.63 -20.90 -13.02
N ALA A 47 -23.16 -21.82 -13.86
CA ALA A 47 -24.06 -22.57 -14.72
C ALA A 47 -25.08 -23.39 -13.87
N PRO A 48 -26.30 -23.65 -14.38
CA PRO A 48 -27.27 -24.50 -13.69
C PRO A 48 -26.67 -25.84 -13.28
N THR A 49 -27.16 -26.44 -12.19
CA THR A 49 -26.57 -27.68 -11.67
C THR A 49 -26.63 -28.84 -12.65
N ALA A 50 -27.57 -28.84 -13.60
CA ALA A 50 -27.62 -29.81 -14.71
C ALA A 50 -26.34 -29.82 -15.57
N MET A 51 -25.54 -28.74 -15.54
CA MET A 51 -24.25 -28.63 -16.23
C MET A 51 -23.05 -28.79 -15.27
N GLY A 52 -23.30 -29.05 -14.00
CA GLY A 52 -22.27 -29.23 -12.98
C GLY A 52 -21.88 -30.68 -12.77
N THR A 53 -20.68 -30.89 -12.24
CA THR A 53 -20.18 -32.19 -11.80
C THR A 53 -19.72 -32.09 -10.35
N LYS A 54 -20.19 -33.00 -9.48
CA LYS A 54 -19.75 -33.12 -8.10
C LYS A 54 -18.72 -34.24 -7.96
N ILE A 55 -17.68 -33.99 -7.17
CA ILE A 55 -16.70 -35.00 -6.75
C ILE A 55 -16.79 -35.12 -5.23
N ARG A 56 -17.08 -36.33 -4.73
CA ARG A 56 -17.19 -36.62 -3.29
C ARG A 56 -16.14 -37.63 -2.88
N ALA A 57 -15.44 -37.35 -1.78
CA ALA A 57 -14.56 -38.29 -1.10
C ALA A 57 -15.27 -38.87 0.13
N ALA A 58 -15.41 -40.19 0.21
CA ALA A 58 -15.97 -40.89 1.37
C ALA A 58 -15.34 -42.29 1.48
N ASP A 59 -15.00 -42.71 2.70
CA ASP A 59 -14.42 -44.04 2.98
C ASP A 59 -13.20 -44.40 2.11
N GLY A 60 -12.34 -43.41 1.84
CA GLY A 60 -11.16 -43.56 0.98
C GLY A 60 -11.46 -43.69 -0.52
N LYS A 61 -12.71 -43.51 -0.94
CA LYS A 61 -13.15 -43.58 -2.33
C LYS A 61 -13.58 -42.22 -2.84
N LEU A 62 -13.35 -42.00 -4.14
CA LEU A 62 -13.85 -40.84 -4.87
C LEU A 62 -15.03 -41.26 -5.74
N THR A 63 -16.14 -40.53 -5.65
CA THR A 63 -17.30 -40.69 -6.54
C THR A 63 -17.51 -39.40 -7.31
N VAL A 64 -17.62 -39.51 -8.64
CA VAL A 64 -17.96 -38.40 -9.53
C VAL A 64 -19.43 -38.56 -9.91
N THR A 65 -20.21 -37.47 -9.82
CA THR A 65 -21.65 -37.48 -10.10
C THR A 65 -21.99 -36.22 -10.88
N ASP A 66 -22.46 -36.42 -12.12
CA ASP A 66 -22.99 -35.33 -12.93
C ASP A 66 -24.37 -34.90 -12.40
N GLY A 67 -24.71 -33.63 -12.57
CA GLY A 67 -25.98 -33.09 -12.13
C GLY A 67 -27.18 -33.53 -12.99
N PRO A 68 -28.39 -33.03 -12.66
CA PRO A 68 -28.71 -32.09 -11.58
C PRO A 68 -28.62 -32.72 -10.19
N PHE A 69 -28.34 -31.92 -9.17
CA PHE A 69 -28.16 -32.43 -7.81
C PHE A 69 -29.50 -32.50 -7.06
N THR A 70 -29.86 -33.69 -6.58
CA THR A 70 -31.15 -33.99 -5.94
C THR A 70 -31.40 -33.28 -4.60
N GLU A 71 -30.35 -32.84 -3.90
CA GLU A 71 -30.43 -32.02 -2.69
C GLU A 71 -30.31 -30.53 -3.04
N ALA A 72 -31.44 -29.92 -3.44
CA ALA A 72 -31.48 -28.59 -4.08
C ALA A 72 -31.87 -27.43 -3.14
N LYS A 73 -31.91 -27.62 -1.82
CA LYS A 73 -32.46 -26.58 -0.94
C LYS A 73 -31.63 -25.30 -0.86
N GLU A 74 -30.36 -25.31 -1.27
CA GLU A 74 -29.48 -24.14 -1.17
C GLU A 74 -28.40 -24.11 -2.27
N ILE A 75 -28.80 -24.24 -3.53
CA ILE A 75 -27.89 -24.14 -4.67
C ILE A 75 -27.39 -22.70 -4.80
N ILE A 76 -26.10 -22.51 -5.06
CA ILE A 76 -25.53 -21.20 -5.36
C ILE A 76 -25.62 -20.95 -6.86
N GLY A 77 -26.36 -19.91 -7.26
CA GLY A 77 -26.50 -19.48 -8.65
C GLY A 77 -25.45 -18.45 -9.06
N GLY A 78 -24.82 -17.76 -8.11
CA GLY A 78 -23.78 -16.79 -8.44
C GLY A 78 -22.92 -16.43 -7.25
N PHE A 79 -21.77 -15.84 -7.53
CA PHE A 79 -20.85 -15.38 -6.50
C PHE A 79 -20.34 -13.98 -6.82
N ALA A 80 -19.95 -13.28 -5.76
CA ALA A 80 -19.15 -12.07 -5.83
C ALA A 80 -18.07 -12.13 -4.74
N ILE A 81 -16.83 -11.82 -5.10
CA ILE A 81 -15.74 -11.63 -4.15
C ILE A 81 -15.58 -10.14 -3.94
N VAL A 82 -15.79 -9.69 -2.71
CA VAL A 82 -15.75 -8.28 -2.35
C VAL A 82 -14.68 -8.01 -1.31
N GLN A 83 -14.05 -6.84 -1.41
CA GLN A 83 -13.07 -6.37 -0.46
C GLN A 83 -13.60 -5.14 0.29
N THR A 84 -13.90 -5.34 1.57
CA THR A 84 -14.45 -4.30 2.46
C THR A 84 -13.65 -4.24 3.76
N ARG A 85 -13.79 -3.14 4.51
CA ARG A 85 -13.07 -2.94 5.77
C ARG A 85 -13.71 -3.70 6.90
N THR A 86 -15.03 -3.85 6.88
CA THR A 86 -15.81 -4.49 7.93
C THR A 86 -16.80 -5.49 7.34
N ARG A 87 -17.33 -6.36 8.21
CA ARG A 87 -18.44 -7.23 7.84
C ARG A 87 -19.69 -6.40 7.51
N GLU A 88 -19.90 -5.31 8.23
CA GLU A 88 -21.05 -4.42 8.08
C GLU A 88 -21.04 -3.74 6.69
N GLU A 89 -19.87 -3.34 6.19
CA GLU A 89 -19.72 -2.81 4.83
C GLU A 89 -20.02 -3.87 3.76
N ALA A 90 -19.60 -5.12 3.98
CA ALA A 90 -19.95 -6.22 3.08
C ALA A 90 -21.46 -6.49 3.09
N VAL A 91 -22.07 -6.45 4.28
CA VAL A 91 -23.54 -6.57 4.45
C VAL A 91 -24.26 -5.43 3.76
N GLU A 92 -23.77 -4.20 3.87
CA GLU A 92 -24.38 -3.04 3.20
C GLU A 92 -24.27 -3.12 1.68
N LEU A 93 -23.14 -3.59 1.16
CA LEU A 93 -23.00 -3.85 -0.26
C LEU A 93 -23.96 -4.96 -0.74
N GLY A 94 -24.09 -6.04 0.04
CA GLY A 94 -25.10 -7.06 -0.19
C GLY A 94 -26.52 -6.52 -0.15
N ARG A 95 -26.82 -5.60 0.77
CA ARG A 95 -28.11 -4.92 0.85
C ARG A 95 -28.37 -4.10 -0.41
N ARG A 96 -27.39 -3.31 -0.89
CA ARG A 96 -27.49 -2.55 -2.15
C ARG A 96 -27.73 -3.47 -3.35
N PHE A 97 -27.01 -4.59 -3.42
CA PHE A 97 -27.19 -5.60 -4.45
C PHE A 97 -28.61 -6.18 -4.43
N MET A 98 -29.13 -6.57 -3.25
CA MET A 98 -30.48 -7.11 -3.11
C MET A 98 -31.55 -6.07 -3.41
N GLN A 99 -31.34 -4.81 -3.01
CA GLN A 99 -32.23 -3.70 -3.33
C GLN A 99 -32.32 -3.42 -4.82
N LEU A 100 -31.21 -3.54 -5.56
CA LEU A 100 -31.23 -3.45 -7.01
C LEU A 100 -32.18 -4.50 -7.60
N HIS A 101 -32.10 -5.75 -7.13
CA HIS A 101 -32.97 -6.82 -7.59
C HIS A 101 -34.44 -6.54 -7.26
N THR A 102 -34.74 -6.19 -6.01
CA THR A 102 -36.11 -5.84 -5.60
C THR A 102 -36.65 -4.65 -6.39
N ARG A 103 -35.83 -3.64 -6.67
CA ARG A 103 -36.23 -2.45 -7.43
C ARG A 103 -36.52 -2.76 -8.91
N VAL A 104 -35.73 -3.63 -9.53
CA VAL A 104 -35.85 -3.93 -10.98
C VAL A 104 -36.87 -5.03 -11.25
N LEU A 105 -36.93 -6.05 -10.39
CA LEU A 105 -37.82 -7.21 -10.55
C LEU A 105 -39.17 -7.05 -9.82
N GLY A 106 -39.28 -6.06 -8.93
CA GLY A 106 -40.50 -5.73 -8.20
C GLY A 106 -40.81 -6.68 -7.05
N ASP A 107 -42.03 -6.55 -6.51
CA ASP A 107 -42.47 -7.20 -5.26
C ASP A 107 -42.54 -8.72 -5.31
N ALA A 108 -42.55 -9.31 -6.52
CA ALA A 108 -42.55 -10.76 -6.72
C ALA A 108 -41.16 -11.39 -6.55
N TYR A 109 -40.09 -10.58 -6.47
CA TYR A 109 -38.73 -11.09 -6.33
C TYR A 109 -38.48 -11.67 -4.93
N THR A 110 -38.03 -12.92 -4.91
CA THR A 110 -37.49 -13.58 -3.72
C THR A 110 -36.06 -13.99 -4.00
N GLY A 111 -35.12 -13.59 -3.16
CA GLY A 111 -33.72 -13.99 -3.28
C GLY A 111 -33.01 -13.93 -1.94
N GLU A 112 -31.91 -14.65 -1.84
CA GLU A 112 -31.09 -14.70 -0.63
C GLU A 112 -29.61 -14.56 -1.01
N CYS A 113 -28.94 -13.63 -0.32
CA CYS A 113 -27.51 -13.41 -0.42
C CYS A 113 -26.84 -13.81 0.88
N GLU A 114 -26.02 -14.86 0.84
CA GLU A 114 -25.19 -15.29 1.96
C GLU A 114 -23.82 -14.60 1.88
N ILE A 115 -23.36 -14.00 2.97
CA ILE A 115 -22.10 -13.24 3.01
C ILE A 115 -21.16 -13.87 4.05
N ARG A 116 -20.00 -14.34 3.59
CA ARG A 116 -19.01 -15.00 4.44
C ARG A 116 -17.63 -14.38 4.29
N GLN A 117 -16.94 -14.20 5.41
CA GLN A 117 -15.54 -13.80 5.37
C GLN A 117 -14.68 -14.93 4.76
N MET A 118 -13.79 -14.56 3.84
CA MET A 118 -12.75 -15.44 3.30
C MET A 118 -11.49 -15.31 4.14
N PHE A 119 -10.87 -16.44 4.45
CA PHE A 119 -9.58 -16.52 5.13
C PHE A 119 -8.49 -16.84 4.11
N GLY A 120 -7.40 -16.07 4.12
CA GLY A 120 -6.20 -16.32 3.31
C GLY A 120 -5.22 -17.30 3.97
N PRO A 121 -4.18 -17.74 3.25
CA PRO A 121 -3.10 -18.54 3.82
C PRO A 121 -2.32 -17.70 4.84
N GLY A 122 -2.68 -17.85 6.12
CA GLY A 122 -2.14 -17.08 7.25
C GLY A 122 -3.20 -16.62 8.26
N ASP A 123 -4.47 -16.58 7.88
CA ASP A 123 -5.57 -16.16 8.77
C ASP A 123 -6.01 -17.31 9.68
N VAL A 124 -5.33 -17.48 10.81
CA VAL A 124 -5.79 -18.39 11.88
C VAL A 124 -6.94 -17.72 12.64
N ARG A 125 -8.08 -18.41 12.77
CA ARG A 125 -9.26 -17.95 13.53
C ARG A 125 -8.85 -17.45 14.92
N SER A 126 -8.84 -16.13 15.10
CA SER A 126 -8.60 -15.51 16.41
C SER A 126 -9.87 -14.78 16.84
N PRO A 127 -10.52 -15.16 17.96
CA PRO A 127 -11.76 -14.55 18.41
C PRO A 127 -11.48 -13.29 19.24
N THR A 128 -11.09 -12.16 18.63
CA THR A 128 -11.05 -10.87 19.34
C THR A 128 -11.18 -9.68 18.36
N PRO A 129 -11.96 -8.63 18.67
CA PRO A 129 -12.11 -7.48 17.79
C PRO A 129 -10.87 -6.59 17.85
N LEU A 130 -10.24 -6.32 16.70
CA LEU A 130 -9.10 -5.39 16.60
C LEU A 130 -9.60 -3.94 16.47
N ILE A 131 -9.22 -3.11 17.43
CA ILE A 131 -9.61 -1.68 17.59
C ILE A 131 -8.92 -0.73 16.58
N HIS A 132 -8.21 -1.24 15.58
CA HIS A 132 -7.63 -0.42 14.51
C HIS A 132 -8.11 -0.88 13.14
N GLN A 133 -9.09 -0.17 12.59
CA GLN A 133 -9.47 -0.33 11.18
C GLN A 133 -8.45 0.38 10.28
N PRO A 134 -7.94 -0.27 9.21
CA PRO A 134 -7.14 0.40 8.18
C PRO A 134 -8.02 1.31 7.29
N PRO A 135 -7.45 2.35 6.65
CA PRO A 135 -8.16 3.32 5.79
C PRO A 135 -8.85 2.69 4.56
N THR A 136 -9.83 3.39 3.96
CA THR A 136 -10.64 2.95 2.80
C THR A 136 -9.80 2.83 1.52
N PHE A 137 -10.29 2.09 0.50
CA PHE A 137 -9.60 1.93 -0.80
C PHE A 137 -9.32 3.28 -1.51
N GLN A 138 -10.27 4.21 -1.44
CA GLN A 138 -10.15 5.55 -2.00
C GLN A 138 -9.18 6.43 -1.20
N GLU A 139 -9.16 6.29 0.13
CA GLU A 139 -8.13 6.90 0.98
C GLU A 139 -6.75 6.28 0.75
N THR A 140 -6.63 4.97 0.47
CA THR A 140 -5.36 4.34 0.09
C THR A 140 -4.91 4.76 -1.30
N CYS A 141 -5.79 4.89 -2.30
CA CYS A 141 -5.37 5.32 -3.64
C CYS A 141 -4.92 6.80 -3.64
N HIS A 142 -5.65 7.67 -2.95
CA HIS A 142 -5.21 9.05 -2.73
C HIS A 142 -3.95 9.10 -1.86
N ALA A 143 -3.86 8.30 -0.79
CA ALA A 143 -2.66 8.24 0.04
C ALA A 143 -1.47 7.61 -0.71
N ASP A 144 -1.68 6.71 -1.65
CA ASP A 144 -0.64 6.04 -2.44
C ASP A 144 -0.16 6.96 -3.55
N LEU A 145 -1.04 7.74 -4.18
CA LEU A 145 -0.67 8.83 -5.10
C LEU A 145 0.10 9.92 -4.36
N VAL A 146 -0.41 10.40 -3.22
CA VAL A 146 0.26 11.40 -2.39
C VAL A 146 1.59 10.85 -1.84
N ARG A 147 1.66 9.57 -1.46
CA ARG A 147 2.89 8.89 -1.04
C ARG A 147 3.86 8.75 -2.20
N GLN A 148 3.39 8.44 -3.41
CA GLN A 148 4.22 8.36 -4.60
C GLN A 148 4.78 9.73 -5.02
N GLU A 149 3.98 10.77 -4.96
CA GLU A 149 4.41 12.16 -5.20
C GLU A 149 5.39 12.64 -4.13
N ARG A 150 5.13 12.35 -2.84
CA ARG A 150 6.06 12.64 -1.74
C ARG A 150 7.36 11.88 -1.88
N ALA A 151 7.31 10.58 -2.21
CA ALA A 151 8.50 9.78 -2.44
C ALA A 151 9.32 10.32 -3.62
N ARG A 152 8.67 10.72 -4.72
CA ARG A 152 9.34 11.40 -5.86
C ARG A 152 9.95 12.73 -5.45
N ALA A 153 9.20 13.56 -4.72
CA ALA A 153 9.71 14.83 -4.19
C ALA A 153 10.90 14.63 -3.25
N GLY A 154 10.84 13.61 -2.39
CA GLY A 154 11.92 13.24 -1.48
C GLY A 154 13.17 12.73 -2.22
N VAL A 155 13.00 11.97 -3.30
CA VAL A 155 14.12 11.56 -4.18
C VAL A 155 14.75 12.77 -4.87
N ILE A 156 13.94 13.68 -5.43
CA ILE A 156 14.43 14.92 -6.07
C ILE A 156 15.18 15.79 -5.04
N LEU A 157 14.60 15.99 -3.85
CA LEU A 157 15.20 16.77 -2.78
C LEU A 157 16.49 16.15 -2.24
N SER A 158 16.59 14.81 -2.24
CA SER A 158 17.79 14.07 -1.81
C SER A 158 18.88 14.01 -2.88
N ALA A 159 18.54 14.18 -4.16
CA ALA A 159 19.50 14.08 -5.25
C ALA A 159 20.56 15.19 -5.20
N LEU A 160 20.15 16.43 -4.91
CA LEU A 160 21.06 17.57 -4.89
C LEU A 160 22.11 17.48 -3.75
N PRO A 161 21.74 17.14 -2.50
CA PRO A 161 22.72 16.85 -1.45
C PRO A 161 23.67 15.71 -1.78
N VAL A 162 23.16 14.61 -2.35
CA VAL A 162 23.99 13.46 -2.74
C VAL A 162 25.02 13.87 -3.79
N LEU A 163 24.59 14.56 -4.85
CA LEU A 163 25.49 15.02 -5.91
C LEU A 163 26.54 15.99 -5.38
N PHE A 164 26.14 16.91 -4.49
CA PHE A 164 27.06 17.85 -3.85
C PHE A 164 28.14 17.12 -3.04
N LEU A 165 27.74 16.20 -2.14
CA LEU A 165 28.68 15.47 -1.29
C LEU A 165 29.62 14.57 -2.09
N LEU A 166 29.13 13.96 -3.18
CA LEU A 166 29.97 13.17 -4.06
C LEU A 166 30.99 14.05 -4.81
N ALA A 167 30.58 15.25 -5.25
CA ALA A 167 31.49 16.21 -5.86
C ALA A 167 32.53 16.75 -4.85
N ASP A 168 32.12 17.04 -3.61
CA ASP A 168 33.02 17.47 -2.54
C ASP A 168 34.03 16.37 -2.17
N ALA A 169 33.58 15.11 -2.08
CA ALA A 169 34.46 13.96 -1.88
C ALA A 169 35.49 13.80 -3.01
N VAL A 170 35.09 14.00 -4.27
CA VAL A 170 36.02 14.00 -5.42
C VAL A 170 37.07 15.10 -5.28
N GLY A 171 36.70 16.29 -4.80
CA GLY A 171 37.64 17.38 -4.51
C GLY A 171 38.72 16.96 -3.51
N LYS A 172 38.37 16.15 -2.50
CA LYS A 172 39.31 15.61 -1.51
C LYS A 172 40.22 14.50 -2.04
N PHE A 173 39.83 13.82 -3.13
CA PHE A 173 40.69 12.84 -3.82
C PHE A 173 41.66 13.50 -4.80
N ILE A 174 41.21 14.53 -5.53
CA ILE A 174 42.03 15.25 -6.51
C ILE A 174 43.01 16.22 -5.81
N GLN A 175 42.64 16.71 -4.62
CA GLN A 175 43.46 17.61 -3.79
C GLN A 175 44.00 18.84 -4.55
N PRO A 176 43.14 19.62 -5.25
CA PRO A 176 43.59 20.86 -5.88
C PRO A 176 44.08 21.85 -4.82
N GLU A 177 45.03 22.72 -5.19
CA GLU A 177 45.71 23.64 -4.27
C GLU A 177 44.76 24.46 -3.37
N PRO A 178 43.62 25.00 -3.85
CA PRO A 178 42.67 25.71 -2.99
C PRO A 178 42.05 24.82 -1.89
N VAL A 179 41.77 23.55 -2.19
CA VAL A 179 41.16 22.60 -1.24
C VAL A 179 42.17 22.22 -0.15
N VAL A 180 43.42 21.97 -0.54
CA VAL A 180 44.50 21.64 0.38
C VAL A 180 44.78 22.83 1.31
N THR A 181 44.88 24.04 0.74
CA THR A 181 45.16 25.26 1.50
C THR A 181 44.03 25.58 2.48
N ALA A 182 42.77 25.50 2.03
CA ALA A 182 41.60 25.75 2.88
C ALA A 182 41.48 24.70 4.00
N SER A 183 41.76 23.44 3.72
CA SER A 183 41.69 22.37 4.72
C SER A 183 42.80 22.48 5.75
N ALA A 184 44.01 22.82 5.33
CA ALA A 184 45.13 23.08 6.23
C ALA A 184 44.83 24.25 7.18
N ALA A 185 44.16 25.31 6.69
CA ALA A 185 43.72 26.44 7.51
C ALA A 185 42.68 26.06 8.57
N LEU A 186 41.93 24.97 8.36
CA LEU A 186 40.97 24.39 9.32
C LEU A 186 41.60 23.32 10.23
N GLY A 187 42.91 23.12 10.16
CA GLY A 187 43.64 22.15 10.97
C GLY A 187 43.69 20.72 10.42
N PHE A 188 43.32 20.51 9.15
CA PHE A 188 43.38 19.19 8.50
C PHE A 188 44.58 19.10 7.54
N PRO A 189 45.62 18.30 7.85
CA PRO A 189 46.76 18.13 6.96
C PRO A 189 46.37 17.34 5.69
N PRO A 190 47.11 17.50 4.57
CA PRO A 190 46.77 16.90 3.27
C PRO A 190 46.56 15.38 3.33
N ASP A 191 47.34 14.69 4.17
CA ASP A 191 47.31 13.24 4.33
C ASP A 191 45.96 12.73 4.89
N THR A 192 45.20 13.59 5.55
CA THR A 192 43.87 13.24 6.10
C THR A 192 42.73 13.42 5.10
N LEU A 193 42.95 14.18 4.02
CA LEU A 193 41.90 14.50 3.04
C LEU A 193 41.35 13.27 2.34
N PHE A 194 42.23 12.32 2.00
CA PHE A 194 41.79 11.09 1.35
C PHE A 194 40.86 10.27 2.26
N ALA A 195 41.17 10.20 3.56
CA ALA A 195 40.34 9.49 4.53
C ALA A 195 38.98 10.18 4.72
N LEU A 196 38.97 11.53 4.79
CA LEU A 196 37.75 12.32 4.89
C LEU A 196 36.87 12.18 3.64
N GLY A 197 37.47 12.24 2.43
CA GLY A 197 36.74 12.03 1.17
C GLY A 197 36.17 10.62 1.06
N THR A 198 36.90 9.60 1.53
CA THR A 198 36.39 8.22 1.59
C THR A 198 35.19 8.09 2.54
N LEU A 199 35.30 8.65 3.74
CA LEU A 199 34.24 8.64 4.74
C LEU A 199 32.98 9.36 4.22
N GLU A 200 33.16 10.54 3.63
CA GLU A 200 32.08 11.33 3.05
C GLU A 200 31.38 10.58 1.90
N ALA A 201 32.15 10.05 0.94
CA ALA A 201 31.60 9.30 -0.17
C ALA A 201 30.81 8.07 0.31
N ALA A 202 31.33 7.35 1.30
CA ALA A 202 30.63 6.20 1.90
C ALA A 202 29.30 6.62 2.54
N CYS A 203 29.28 7.72 3.31
CA CYS A 203 28.05 8.25 3.92
C CYS A 203 27.03 8.68 2.85
N ALA A 204 27.49 9.38 1.81
CA ALA A 204 26.65 9.85 0.71
C ALA A 204 26.06 8.67 -0.10
N LEU A 205 26.85 7.64 -0.39
CA LEU A 205 26.39 6.44 -1.10
C LEU A 205 25.38 5.64 -0.27
N LEU A 206 25.63 5.47 1.03
CA LEU A 206 24.68 4.82 1.94
C LEU A 206 23.35 5.59 2.01
N PHE A 207 23.39 6.92 1.98
CA PHE A 207 22.20 7.77 1.95
C PHE A 207 21.46 7.73 0.59
N ALA A 208 22.20 7.61 -0.52
CA ALA A 208 21.64 7.53 -1.86
C ALA A 208 20.80 6.26 -2.06
N ILE A 209 21.32 5.11 -1.60
CA ILE A 209 20.68 3.79 -1.77
C ILE A 209 19.45 3.68 -0.84
N PRO A 210 18.23 3.48 -1.38
CA PRO A 210 17.00 3.47 -0.57
C PRO A 210 17.02 2.48 0.61
N ARG A 211 17.65 1.32 0.45
CA ARG A 211 17.71 0.28 1.49
C ARG A 211 18.58 0.65 2.69
N THR A 212 19.57 1.53 2.50
CA THR A 212 20.53 1.92 3.54
C THR A 212 20.38 3.39 3.93
N ALA A 213 19.38 4.08 3.39
CA ALA A 213 19.25 5.52 3.46
C ALA A 213 19.27 6.02 4.90
N VAL A 214 18.51 5.39 5.81
CA VAL A 214 18.44 5.74 7.24
C VAL A 214 19.82 5.70 7.90
N LEU A 215 20.58 4.63 7.66
CA LEU A 215 21.94 4.51 8.16
C LEU A 215 22.83 5.64 7.60
N GLY A 216 22.70 5.92 6.31
CA GLY A 216 23.39 7.04 5.65
C GLY A 216 23.07 8.39 6.29
N ALA A 217 21.79 8.69 6.60
CA ALA A 217 21.41 9.94 7.25
C ALA A 217 21.97 10.08 8.67
N VAL A 218 21.98 8.99 9.45
CA VAL A 218 22.59 8.98 10.79
C VAL A 218 24.09 9.28 10.69
N LEU A 219 24.79 8.62 9.77
CA LEU A 219 26.23 8.84 9.55
C LEU A 219 26.53 10.26 9.03
N LEU A 220 25.72 10.76 8.08
CA LEU A 220 25.84 12.14 7.59
C LEU A 220 25.58 13.17 8.70
N THR A 221 24.68 12.89 9.65
CA THR A 221 24.46 13.76 10.80
C THR A 221 25.73 13.86 11.66
N GLY A 222 26.41 12.73 11.89
CA GLY A 222 27.71 12.72 12.58
C GLY A 222 28.79 13.47 11.81
N TYR A 223 28.91 13.24 10.50
CA TYR A 223 29.88 13.92 9.63
C TYR A 223 29.65 15.44 9.60
N LEU A 224 28.41 15.87 9.35
CA LEU A 224 28.04 17.29 9.33
C LEU A 224 28.18 17.93 10.72
N GLY A 225 27.87 17.22 11.80
CA GLY A 225 28.10 17.71 13.16
C GLY A 225 29.59 17.97 13.46
N GLY A 226 30.48 17.10 12.95
CA GLY A 226 31.92 17.35 12.97
C GLY A 226 32.33 18.61 12.20
N ALA A 227 31.80 18.79 10.99
CA ALA A 227 32.04 20.00 10.19
C ALA A 227 31.53 21.27 10.89
N THR A 228 30.33 21.23 11.49
CA THR A 228 29.79 22.33 12.30
C THR A 228 30.73 22.69 13.45
N ALA A 229 31.23 21.69 14.20
CA ALA A 229 32.14 21.92 15.31
C ALA A 229 33.45 22.60 14.85
N VAL A 230 34.02 22.16 13.72
CA VAL A 230 35.20 22.80 13.10
C VAL A 230 34.91 24.26 12.78
N HIS A 231 33.78 24.56 12.14
CA HIS A 231 33.41 25.94 11.78
C HIS A 231 33.27 26.84 13.00
N VAL A 232 32.64 26.34 14.07
CA VAL A 232 32.48 27.06 15.35
C VAL A 232 33.83 27.36 15.98
N VAL A 233 34.74 26.38 16.05
CA VAL A 233 36.08 26.55 16.64
C VAL A 233 36.89 27.61 15.88
N HIS A 234 36.73 27.70 14.56
CA HIS A 234 37.46 28.65 13.72
C HIS A 234 36.72 29.98 13.51
N GLY A 235 35.59 30.21 14.20
CA GLY A 235 34.83 31.47 14.11
C GLY A 235 34.19 31.73 12.73
N SER A 236 34.00 30.69 11.93
CA SER A 236 33.44 30.77 10.58
C SER A 236 31.94 30.42 10.58
N SER A 237 31.23 30.81 9.50
CA SER A 237 29.80 30.53 9.40
C SER A 237 29.54 29.03 9.29
N PHE A 238 28.73 28.50 10.21
CA PHE A 238 28.26 27.11 10.19
C PHE A 238 26.84 26.98 9.64
N ALA A 239 26.20 28.07 9.21
CA ALA A 239 24.82 28.09 8.74
C ALA A 239 24.58 27.10 7.58
N PHE A 240 25.54 27.00 6.66
CA PHE A 240 25.49 26.04 5.57
C PHE A 240 25.36 24.60 6.09
N THR A 241 26.19 24.17 7.03
CA THR A 241 26.17 22.79 7.56
C THR A 241 24.82 22.44 8.21
N ILE A 242 24.20 23.40 8.90
CA ILE A 242 22.89 23.20 9.54
C ILE A 242 21.78 23.12 8.50
N VAL A 243 21.71 24.09 7.58
CA VAL A 243 20.70 24.11 6.51
C VAL A 243 20.81 22.86 5.64
N PHE A 244 22.04 22.46 5.32
CA PHE A 244 22.30 21.25 4.54
C PHE A 244 21.84 19.99 5.27
N GLY A 245 22.13 19.86 6.57
CA GLY A 245 21.63 18.77 7.39
C GLY A 245 20.10 18.71 7.45
N VAL A 246 19.44 19.86 7.55
CA VAL A 246 17.97 19.96 7.49
C VAL A 246 17.44 19.47 6.14
N ILE A 247 18.05 19.86 5.02
CA ILE A 247 17.64 19.40 3.69
C ILE A 247 17.81 17.87 3.55
N VAL A 248 18.92 17.31 4.04
CA VAL A 248 19.17 15.86 4.05
C VAL A 248 18.07 15.12 4.82
N TRP A 249 17.70 15.60 6.00
CA TRP A 249 16.63 15.01 6.81
C TRP A 249 15.23 15.23 6.23
N LEU A 250 14.95 16.40 5.63
CA LEU A 250 13.69 16.65 4.93
C LEU A 250 13.53 15.72 3.72
N GLY A 251 14.60 15.54 2.93
CA GLY A 251 14.62 14.57 1.83
C GLY A 251 14.36 13.14 2.31
N MET A 252 14.93 12.76 3.46
CA MET A 252 14.68 11.46 4.08
C MET A 252 13.25 11.28 4.58
N LEU A 253 12.71 12.27 5.31
CA LEU A 253 11.36 12.23 5.85
C LEU A 253 10.30 12.13 4.75
N LEU A 254 10.57 12.68 3.57
CA LEU A 254 9.72 12.53 2.39
C LEU A 254 9.88 11.18 1.68
N ARG A 255 11.01 10.48 1.86
CA ARG A 255 11.29 9.16 1.26
C ARG A 255 10.79 7.99 2.11
N ASP A 256 10.68 8.14 3.43
CA ASP A 256 10.29 7.06 4.34
C ASP A 256 9.23 7.48 5.35
N ASP A 257 7.98 7.05 5.11
CA ASP A 257 6.85 7.32 5.99
C ASP A 257 6.99 6.67 7.38
N ARG A 258 7.84 5.65 7.53
CA ARG A 258 8.11 5.03 8.84
C ARG A 258 8.80 6.01 9.79
N LEU A 259 9.58 6.95 9.26
CA LEU A 259 10.24 7.97 10.07
C LEU A 259 9.26 9.06 10.52
N LEU A 260 8.28 9.41 9.69
CA LEU A 260 7.20 10.34 10.10
C LEU A 260 6.40 9.78 11.28
N ALA A 261 6.24 8.46 11.37
CA ALA A 261 5.59 7.82 12.52
C ALA A 261 6.38 7.95 13.84
N LEU A 262 7.70 8.16 13.77
CA LEU A 262 8.56 8.37 14.95
C LEU A 262 8.52 9.84 15.45
N PHE A 263 8.11 10.78 14.59
CA PHE A 263 8.00 12.20 14.91
C PHE A 263 6.55 12.69 14.76
N PRO A 264 5.64 12.33 15.67
CA PRO A 264 4.26 12.78 15.61
C PRO A 264 4.18 14.29 15.85
N LEU A 265 4.20 15.07 14.77
CA LEU A 265 3.82 16.48 14.80
C LEU A 265 2.36 16.53 15.24
N ARG A 266 2.09 17.11 16.41
CA ARG A 266 0.74 17.21 16.96
C ARG A 266 -0.19 17.86 15.94
N HIS A 267 -1.22 17.13 15.51
CA HIS A 267 -2.34 17.76 14.81
C HIS A 267 -2.98 18.81 15.74
N PRO A 268 -3.26 20.04 15.27
CA PRO A 268 -4.13 20.95 15.98
C PRO A 268 -5.47 20.25 16.18
N ARG A 269 -5.89 20.09 17.44
CA ARG A 269 -7.24 19.61 17.74
C ARG A 269 -8.22 20.57 17.09
N ALA A 270 -8.96 20.11 16.09
CA ALA A 270 -10.14 20.83 15.62
C ALA A 270 -11.14 20.87 16.78
N VAL A 271 -11.46 22.09 17.20
CA VAL A 271 -12.55 22.43 18.13
C VAL A 271 -13.86 22.42 17.36
#